data_AF-A0A509AGG5-F1
#
_entry.id   AF-A0A509AGG5-F1
#
_cell.length_a   1.000
_cell.length_b   1.000
_cell.length_c   1.000
_cell.angle_alpha   90.00
_cell.angle_beta   90.00
_cell.angle_gamma   90.00
#
_symmetry.space_group_name_H-M   'P 1'
#
loop_
_entity.id
_entity.type
_entity.pdbx_description
1 polymer ?
#
loop_
_entity_poly.entity_id
_entity_poly.type
_entity_poly.pdbx_seq_one_letter_code
_entity_poly.pdbx_strand_id
1 'polypeptide(L)'
;MVKHKDYKKSDLIQVLSSSVSKERNKAVKLLKRFEPLPRKHLDDKFDAKDVVVHKYSAIKAYMCWRCDKVKQTNVKVHWDTIEGLKTICTSCHSNLLSIKEVERVRKDNNTNTDLLKNINKI
;
A
#
# COMPACT_ATOMS: atom_id res chain seq x y z
N MET A 1 -31.13 24.01 9.62
CA MET A 1 -29.76 23.57 9.97
C MET A 1 -29.58 22.11 9.58
N VAL A 2 -28.85 21.83 8.50
CA VAL A 2 -28.51 20.45 8.12
C VAL A 2 -27.42 19.99 9.08
N LYS A 3 -27.74 19.06 9.99
CA LYS A 3 -26.74 18.46 10.89
C LYS A 3 -25.62 17.87 10.03
N HIS A 4 -24.44 18.49 10.06
CA HIS A 4 -23.23 17.87 9.53
C HIS A 4 -22.99 16.62 10.36
N LYS A 5 -23.44 15.48 9.85
CA LYS A 5 -23.11 14.19 10.42
C LYS A 5 -21.61 14.03 10.19
N ASP A 6 -20.82 14.20 11.24
CA ASP A 6 -19.39 13.91 11.20
C ASP A 6 -19.26 12.40 10.94
N TYR A 7 -19.07 12.03 9.69
CA TYR A 7 -18.92 10.63 9.31
C TYR A 7 -17.60 10.13 9.90
N LYS A 8 -17.63 9.05 10.68
CA LYS A 8 -16.40 8.40 11.12
C LYS A 8 -15.74 7.73 9.91
N LYS A 9 -14.41 7.78 9.85
CA LYS A 9 -13.63 7.16 8.77
C LYS A 9 -13.95 5.67 8.64
N SER A 10 -14.08 4.96 9.77
CA SER A 10 -14.47 3.53 9.84
C SER A 10 -15.76 3.23 9.09
N ASP A 11 -16.79 4.05 9.31
CA ASP A 11 -18.13 3.80 8.77
C ASP A 11 -18.11 3.97 7.24
N LEU A 12 -17.37 4.97 6.75
CA LEU A 12 -17.19 5.19 5.32
C LEU A 12 -16.40 4.07 4.64
N ILE A 13 -15.45 3.44 5.35
CA ILE A 13 -14.68 2.31 4.85
C ILE A 13 -15.60 1.10 4.64
N GLN A 14 -16.52 0.84 5.58
CA GLN A 14 -17.49 -0.24 5.47
C GLN A 14 -18.42 -0.05 4.26
N VAL A 15 -18.79 1.19 3.94
CA VAL A 15 -19.62 1.51 2.76
C VAL A 15 -18.90 1.22 1.43
N LEU A 16 -17.56 1.08 1.40
CA LEU A 16 -16.83 0.79 0.16
C LEU A 16 -17.18 -0.57 -0.44
N SER A 17 -17.63 -1.54 0.38
CA SER A 17 -18.13 -2.84 -0.09
C SER A 17 -19.61 -2.83 -0.48
N SER A 18 -20.31 -1.70 -0.35
CA SER A 18 -21.72 -1.58 -0.78
C SER A 18 -21.85 -1.87 -2.28
N SER A 19 -22.87 -2.64 -2.63
CA SER A 19 -23.28 -2.88 -4.03
C SER A 19 -23.82 -1.61 -4.67
N VAL A 20 -24.36 -0.67 -3.87
CA VAL A 20 -24.95 0.58 -4.34
C VAL A 20 -23.87 1.58 -4.74
N SER A 21 -23.75 1.82 -6.05
CA SER A 21 -22.73 2.69 -6.64
C SER A 21 -22.77 4.13 -6.11
N LYS A 22 -23.98 4.68 -5.91
CA LYS A 22 -24.20 6.04 -5.41
C LYS A 22 -23.61 6.23 -4.01
N GLU A 23 -23.84 5.28 -3.11
CA GLU A 23 -23.32 5.31 -1.74
C GLU A 23 -21.81 5.16 -1.71
N ARG A 24 -21.28 4.17 -2.45
CA ARG A 24 -19.84 3.93 -2.58
C ARG A 24 -19.10 5.17 -3.10
N ASN A 25 -19.64 5.84 -4.13
CA ASN A 25 -19.04 7.05 -4.69
C ASN A 25 -19.10 8.24 -3.72
N LYS A 26 -20.17 8.38 -2.93
CA LYS A 26 -20.26 9.37 -1.86
C LYS A 26 -19.21 9.11 -0.77
N ALA A 27 -19.06 7.86 -0.34
CA ALA A 27 -18.07 7.45 0.64
C ALA A 27 -16.63 7.74 0.16
N VAL A 28 -16.31 7.44 -1.10
CA VAL A 28 -15.01 7.78 -1.70
C VAL A 28 -14.72 9.28 -1.64
N LYS A 29 -15.70 10.13 -2.01
CA LYS A 29 -15.53 11.60 -1.96
C LYS A 29 -15.28 12.09 -0.53
N LEU A 30 -15.97 11.53 0.46
CA LEU A 30 -15.78 11.89 1.85
C LEU A 30 -14.42 11.40 2.38
N LEU A 31 -14.03 10.15 2.06
CA LEU A 31 -12.75 9.57 2.47
C LEU A 31 -11.53 10.33 1.94
N LYS A 32 -11.64 10.96 0.76
CA LYS A 32 -10.58 11.82 0.21
C LYS A 32 -10.30 13.09 1.04
N ARG A 33 -11.23 13.50 1.92
CA ARG A 33 -11.09 14.68 2.78
C ARG A 33 -10.36 14.38 4.09
N PHE A 34 -10.21 13.11 4.44
CA PHE A 34 -9.46 12.72 5.65
C PHE A 34 -7.97 12.82 5.36
N GLU A 35 -7.24 13.38 6.32
CA GLU A 35 -5.79 13.36 6.27
C GLU A 35 -5.31 11.89 6.26
N PRO A 36 -4.46 11.49 5.29
CA PRO A 36 -3.89 10.16 5.28
C PRO A 36 -2.93 9.96 6.44
N LEU A 37 -2.95 8.78 7.05
CA LEU A 37 -1.98 8.34 8.06
C LEU A 37 -1.16 7.17 7.51
N PRO A 38 -0.07 7.41 6.76
CA PRO A 38 0.72 6.34 6.17
C PRO A 38 1.35 5.42 7.22
N ARG A 39 1.39 4.12 6.92
CA ARG A 39 1.94 3.05 7.76
C ARG A 39 3.13 2.44 7.05
N LYS A 40 4.34 2.75 7.52
CA LYS A 40 5.61 2.31 6.91
C LYS A 40 6.42 1.37 7.81
N HIS A 41 5.93 1.09 9.02
CA HIS A 41 6.66 0.31 10.03
C HIS A 41 6.93 -1.14 9.61
N LEU A 42 6.22 -1.65 8.60
CA LEU A 42 6.46 -2.98 8.02
C LEU A 42 7.25 -2.95 6.71
N ASP A 43 7.62 -1.78 6.18
CA ASP A 43 8.28 -1.66 4.87
C ASP A 43 9.57 -2.50 4.80
N ASP A 44 10.34 -2.55 5.90
CA ASP A 44 11.58 -3.33 5.99
C ASP A 44 11.36 -4.84 5.89
N LYS A 45 10.15 -5.30 6.25
CA LYS A 45 9.74 -6.72 6.21
C LYS A 45 9.10 -7.12 4.90
N PHE A 46 8.96 -6.19 3.96
CA PHE A 46 8.38 -6.48 2.65
C PHE A 46 9.24 -7.49 1.86
N ASP A 47 8.60 -8.51 1.32
CA ASP A 47 9.19 -9.44 0.35
C ASP A 47 8.17 -9.66 -0.77
N ALA A 48 8.65 -9.74 -2.02
CA ALA A 48 7.79 -9.92 -3.18
C ALA A 48 7.05 -11.28 -3.15
N LYS A 49 7.60 -12.29 -2.46
CA LYS A 49 6.96 -13.61 -2.30
C LYS A 49 5.71 -13.57 -1.42
N ASP A 50 5.61 -12.60 -0.52
CA ASP A 50 4.51 -12.47 0.44
C ASP A 50 3.34 -11.64 -0.14
N VAL A 51 3.36 -11.41 -1.46
CA VAL A 51 2.46 -10.48 -2.13
C VAL A 51 1.74 -11.15 -3.29
N VAL A 52 0.42 -10.95 -3.35
CA VAL A 52 -0.43 -11.40 -4.45
C VAL A 52 -1.17 -10.22 -5.07
N VAL A 53 -1.03 -10.04 -6.39
CA VAL A 53 -1.73 -9.02 -7.16
C VAL A 53 -3.02 -9.61 -7.73
N HIS A 54 -4.17 -9.18 -7.22
CA HIS A 54 -5.47 -9.61 -7.71
C HIS A 54 -6.05 -8.62 -8.70
N LYS A 55 -6.42 -9.12 -9.89
CA LYS A 55 -7.16 -8.40 -10.91
C LYS A 55 -8.63 -8.81 -10.85
N TYR A 56 -9.53 -7.84 -10.88
CA TYR A 56 -10.98 -8.03 -10.86
C TYR A 56 -11.59 -7.61 -12.19
N SER A 57 -12.70 -8.23 -12.57
CA SER A 57 -13.46 -7.84 -13.77
C SER A 57 -14.14 -6.47 -13.66
N ALA A 58 -14.36 -5.99 -12.43
CA ALA A 58 -15.02 -4.71 -12.17
C ALA A 58 -14.20 -3.84 -11.19
N ILE A 59 -14.40 -2.51 -11.29
CA ILE A 59 -13.78 -1.55 -10.38
C ILE A 59 -14.21 -1.83 -8.94
N LYS A 60 -13.23 -1.98 -8.05
CA LYS A 60 -13.42 -2.11 -6.61
C LYS A 60 -12.98 -0.81 -5.92
N ALA A 61 -13.71 -0.43 -4.88
CA ALA A 61 -13.27 0.62 -3.97
C ALA A 61 -12.70 0.00 -2.70
N TYR A 62 -11.58 0.51 -2.20
CA TYR A 62 -10.95 0.06 -0.96
C TYR A 62 -10.03 1.13 -0.38
N MET A 63 -9.67 0.99 0.90
CA MET A 63 -8.59 1.76 1.50
C MET A 63 -7.27 1.03 1.35
N CYS A 64 -6.24 1.73 0.84
CA CYS A 64 -4.88 1.23 0.92
C CYS A 64 -4.40 1.30 2.37
N TRP A 65 -3.97 0.18 2.94
CA TRP A 65 -3.45 0.13 4.31
C TRP A 65 -2.17 0.96 4.48
N ARG A 66 -1.24 0.90 3.50
CA ARG A 66 0.07 1.58 3.59
C ARG A 66 0.00 3.09 3.46
N CYS A 67 -0.68 3.63 2.45
CA CYS A 67 -0.77 5.09 2.28
C CYS A 67 -2.05 5.71 2.85
N ASP A 68 -2.97 4.90 3.37
CA ASP A 68 -4.21 5.34 4.01
C ASP A 68 -5.11 6.21 3.13
N LYS A 69 -5.00 6.00 1.80
CA LYS A 69 -5.81 6.67 0.77
C LYS A 69 -6.81 5.70 0.17
N VAL A 70 -8.01 6.20 -0.08
CA VAL A 70 -9.05 5.47 -0.84
C VAL A 70 -8.62 5.29 -2.29
N LYS A 71 -8.89 4.10 -2.85
CA LYS A 71 -8.58 3.72 -4.22
C LYS A 71 -9.83 3.19 -4.91
N GLN A 72 -9.96 3.49 -6.19
CA GLN A 72 -10.96 2.92 -7.09
C GLN A 72 -10.22 2.36 -8.29
N THR A 73 -10.10 1.04 -8.36
CA THR A 73 -9.36 0.36 -9.42
C THR A 73 -9.83 -1.10 -9.50
N ASN A 74 -9.56 -1.75 -10.61
CA ASN A 74 -9.76 -3.18 -10.80
C ASN A 74 -8.59 -4.03 -10.26
N VAL A 75 -7.59 -3.43 -9.61
CA VAL A 75 -6.44 -4.15 -9.05
C VAL A 75 -6.31 -3.92 -7.54
N LYS A 76 -6.18 -5.01 -6.78
CA LYS A 76 -5.76 -4.97 -5.37
C LYS A 76 -4.48 -5.75 -5.18
N VAL A 77 -3.64 -5.31 -4.28
CA VAL A 77 -2.46 -6.04 -3.87
C VAL A 77 -2.69 -6.51 -2.44
N HIS A 78 -2.69 -7.82 -2.22
CA HIS A 78 -2.70 -8.40 -0.88
C HIS A 78 -1.27 -8.68 -0.47
N TRP A 79 -0.89 -8.21 0.71
CA TRP A 79 0.42 -8.40 1.29
C TRP A 79 0.23 -9.13 2.61
N ASP A 80 0.78 -10.34 2.70
CA ASP A 80 0.80 -11.08 3.94
C ASP A 80 1.91 -10.53 4.84
N THR A 81 1.57 -10.26 6.10
CA THR A 81 2.49 -9.64 7.06
C THR A 81 2.39 -10.33 8.40
N ILE A 82 3.36 -10.09 9.27
CA ILE A 82 3.31 -10.55 10.67
C ILE A 82 2.08 -10.03 11.43
N GLU A 83 1.46 -8.94 10.98
CA GLU A 83 0.21 -8.39 11.53
C GLU A 83 -1.04 -8.85 10.74
N GLY A 84 -0.91 -9.89 9.93
CA GLY A 84 -1.94 -10.44 9.06
C GLY A 84 -2.05 -9.73 7.70
N LEU A 85 -3.06 -10.16 6.94
CA LEU A 85 -3.26 -9.74 5.54
C LEU A 85 -3.58 -8.24 5.41
N LYS A 86 -2.75 -7.51 4.68
CA LYS A 86 -2.96 -6.09 4.37
C LYS A 86 -3.33 -5.90 2.89
N THR A 87 -4.27 -5.01 2.60
CA THR A 87 -4.55 -4.60 1.22
C THR A 87 -3.85 -3.29 0.92
N ILE A 88 -2.95 -3.28 -0.06
CA ILE A 88 -2.25 -2.08 -0.53
C ILE A 88 -2.58 -1.75 -1.99
N CYS A 89 -2.29 -0.50 -2.38
CA CYS A 89 -2.48 -0.07 -3.76
C CYS A 89 -1.24 -0.38 -4.61
N THR A 90 -1.44 -0.46 -5.93
CA THR A 90 -0.37 -0.73 -6.90
C THR A 90 0.81 0.24 -6.77
N SER A 91 0.56 1.53 -6.55
CA SER A 91 1.65 2.51 -6.35
C SER A 91 2.48 2.25 -5.08
N CYS A 92 1.84 1.82 -3.99
CA CYS A 92 2.54 1.45 -2.77
C CYS A 92 3.36 0.18 -2.95
N HIS A 93 2.80 -0.80 -3.67
CA HIS A 93 3.47 -2.03 -4.03
C HIS A 93 4.73 -1.76 -4.90
N SER A 94 4.60 -0.99 -5.98
CA SER A 94 5.73 -0.61 -6.83
C SER A 94 6.81 0.14 -6.05
N ASN A 95 6.41 1.05 -5.15
CA ASN A 95 7.37 1.76 -4.30
C ASN A 95 8.13 0.82 -3.35
N LEU A 96 7.46 -0.18 -2.76
CA LEU A 96 8.11 -1.18 -1.89
C LEU A 96 9.11 -2.05 -2.67
N LEU A 97 8.74 -2.48 -3.89
CA LEU A 97 9.66 -3.19 -4.79
C LEU A 97 10.89 -2.35 -5.11
N SER A 98 10.72 -1.07 -5.43
CA SER A 98 11.84 -0.16 -5.70
C SER A 98 12.75 0.04 -4.49
N ILE A 99 12.18 0.12 -3.27
CA ILE A 99 12.98 0.23 -2.04
C ILE A 99 13.85 -1.02 -1.86
N LYS A 100 13.29 -2.22 -2.04
CA LYS A 100 14.05 -3.48 -1.95
C LYS A 100 15.12 -3.63 -3.02
N GLU A 101 14.83 -3.18 -4.23
CA GLU A 101 15.82 -3.14 -5.31
C GLU A 101 17.03 -2.27 -4.93
N VAL A 102 16.77 -1.06 -4.42
CA VAL A 102 17.83 -0.14 -3.99
C VAL A 102 18.63 -0.71 -2.82
N GLU A 103 17.98 -1.36 -1.85
CA GLU A 103 18.65 -2.05 -0.75
C GLU A 103 19.59 -3.17 -1.24
N ARG A 104 19.16 -3.94 -2.25
CA ARG A 104 19.99 -5.01 -2.85
C ARG A 104 21.22 -4.41 -3.54
N VAL A 105 21.02 -3.44 -4.43
CA VAL A 105 22.12 -2.79 -5.17
C VAL A 105 23.14 -2.15 -4.21
N ARG A 106 22.69 -1.53 -3.11
CA ARG A 106 23.59 -0.98 -2.09
C ARG A 106 24.45 -2.05 -1.41
N LYS A 107 23.88 -3.22 -1.11
CA LYS A 107 24.63 -4.34 -0.52
C LYS A 107 25.65 -4.91 -1.50
N ASP A 108 25.27 -5.06 -2.77
CA ASP A 108 26.15 -5.59 -3.81
C ASP A 108 27.34 -4.63 -4.04
N ASN A 109 27.08 -3.32 -4.12
CA ASN A 109 28.12 -2.31 -4.26
C ASN A 109 29.10 -2.30 -3.07
N ASN A 110 28.59 -2.37 -1.84
CA ASN A 110 29.44 -2.42 -0.65
C ASN A 110 30.35 -3.66 -0.68
N THR A 111 29.77 -4.83 -0.99
CA THR A 111 30.52 -6.10 -1.10
C THR A 111 31.62 -6.01 -2.17
N ASN A 112 31.30 -5.44 -3.35
CA ASN A 112 32.28 -5.25 -4.42
C ASN A 112 33.41 -4.29 -3.99
N THR A 113 33.10 -3.20 -3.29
CA THR A 113 34.14 -2.29 -2.80
C THR A 113 35.06 -2.92 -1.76
N ASP A 114 34.54 -3.79 -0.90
CA ASP A 114 35.36 -4.49 0.09
C ASP A 114 36.24 -5.58 -0.55
N LEU A 115 35.74 -6.29 -1.56
CA LEU A 115 36.54 -7.20 -2.37
C LEU A 115 37.70 -6.48 -3.07
N LEU A 116 37.43 -5.33 -3.70
CA LEU A 116 38.46 -4.52 -4.36
C LEU A 116 39.53 -4.00 -3.39
N LYS A 117 39.13 -3.58 -2.18
CA LYS A 117 40.08 -3.17 -1.13
C LYS A 117 40.98 -4.31 -0.69
N ASN A 118 40.47 -5.54 -0.65
CA ASN A 118 41.24 -6.71 -0.25
C ASN A 118 42.20 -7.16 -1.36
N ILE A 119 41.82 -7.02 -2.63
CA ILE A 119 42.71 -7.28 -3.79
C ILE A 119 43.86 -6.28 -3.82
N ASN A 120 43.60 -4.98 -3.62
CA ASN A 120 44.63 -3.93 -3.67
C ASN A 120 45.58 -3.90 -2.45
N LYS A 121 45.38 -4.79 -1.46
CA LYS A 121 46.26 -4.93 -0.28
C LYS A 121 47.27 -6.08 -0.42
N ILE A 122 47.22 -6.83 -1.51
CA ILE A 122 48.19 -7.87 -1.91
C ILE A 122 49.16 -7.25 -2.91
#